data_AF-A0A2W2C5I3-F1
#
_entry.id   AF-A0A2W2C5I3-F1
#
_cell.length_a   1.000
_cell.length_b   1.000
_cell.length_c   1.000
_cell.angle_alpha   90.00
_cell.angle_beta   90.00
_cell.angle_gamma   90.00
#
_symmetry.space_group_name_H-M   'P 1'
#
loop_
_entity.id
_entity.type
_entity.pdbx_description
1 polymer ?
#
loop_
_entity_poly.entity_id
_entity_poly.type
_entity_poly.pdbx_seq_one_letter_code
_entity_poly.pdbx_strand_id
1 'polypeptide(L)' 'MPTNPAQAPTVPAHVLPHRTPAQLLAVARHGLAEAARTRPDGLRYAAAHLAALRAAAALLAA' A
#
# COMPACT_ATOMS: atom_id res chain seq x y z
N MET A 1 -7.29 11.83 -36.19
CA MET A 1 -7.45 10.69 -35.27
C MET A 1 -7.49 11.24 -33.85
N PRO A 2 -8.62 11.22 -33.12
CA PRO A 2 -8.62 11.64 -31.72
C PRO A 2 -8.04 10.51 -30.85
N THR A 3 -7.00 10.80 -30.09
CA THR A 3 -6.40 9.90 -29.10
C THR A 3 -7.30 9.85 -27.87
N ASN A 4 -7.98 8.71 -27.69
CA ASN A 4 -8.74 8.41 -26.48
C ASN A 4 -7.76 8.39 -25.29
N PRO A 5 -7.90 9.23 -24.25
CA PRO A 5 -7.03 9.17 -23.08
C PRO A 5 -7.19 7.78 -22.48
N ALA A 6 -6.10 7.02 -22.42
CA ALA A 6 -6.10 5.65 -21.93
C ALA A 6 -6.78 5.61 -20.56
N GLN A 7 -8.02 5.12 -20.55
CA GLN A 7 -8.83 4.97 -19.35
C GLN A 7 -8.03 4.03 -18.43
N ALA A 8 -7.51 4.57 -17.32
CA ALA A 8 -6.77 3.76 -16.36
C ALA A 8 -7.62 2.54 -16.01
N PRO A 9 -7.08 1.31 -16.03
CA PRO A 9 -7.86 0.13 -15.76
C PRO A 9 -8.50 0.25 -14.37
N THR A 10 -9.80 0.51 -14.33
CA THR A 10 -10.56 0.61 -13.10
C THR A 10 -10.73 -0.80 -12.55
N VAL A 11 -9.81 -1.22 -11.70
CA VAL A 11 -9.90 -2.51 -11.01
C VAL A 11 -11.03 -2.41 -9.99
N PRO A 12 -12.09 -3.23 -10.09
CA PRO A 12 -13.20 -3.16 -9.15
C PRO A 12 -12.73 -3.32 -7.71
N ALA A 13 -13.27 -2.49 -6.84
CA ALA A 13 -13.01 -2.45 -5.40
C ALA A 13 -12.91 -3.83 -4.72
N HIS A 14 -13.79 -4.76 -5.10
CA HIS A 14 -13.94 -6.08 -4.51
C HIS A 14 -12.94 -7.13 -5.05
N VAL A 15 -12.24 -6.86 -6.17
CA VAL A 15 -11.19 -7.74 -6.68
C VAL A 15 -9.80 -7.36 -6.17
N LEU A 16 -9.65 -6.24 -5.44
CA LEU A 16 -8.38 -5.90 -4.80
C LEU A 16 -8.16 -6.75 -3.54
N PRO A 17 -7.02 -7.48 -3.45
CA PRO A 17 -6.66 -8.20 -2.24
C PRO A 17 -6.38 -7.23 -1.08
N HIS A 18 -6.71 -7.65 0.14
CA HIS A 18 -6.50 -6.89 1.39
C HIS A 18 -7.44 -5.69 1.61
N ARG A 19 -8.76 -5.91 1.46
CA ARG A 19 -9.78 -4.88 1.70
C ARG A 19 -10.19 -4.69 3.16
N THR A 20 -9.90 -5.65 4.04
CA THR A 20 -10.29 -5.50 5.45
C THR A 20 -9.26 -4.63 6.19
N PRO A 21 -9.70 -3.73 7.10
CA PRO A 21 -8.79 -2.92 7.92
C PRO A 21 -7.74 -3.77 8.64
N ALA A 22 -8.14 -4.93 9.16
CA ALA A 22 -7.25 -5.88 9.83
C ALA A 22 -6.15 -6.43 8.89
N GLN A 23 -6.48 -6.74 7.61
CA GLN A 23 -5.50 -7.19 6.63
C GLN A 23 -4.55 -6.06 6.21
N LEU A 24 -5.05 -4.83 6.04
CA LEU A 24 -4.20 -3.68 5.73
C LEU A 24 -3.20 -3.41 6.86
N LEU A 25 -3.65 -3.49 8.11
CA LEU A 25 -2.77 -3.41 9.29
C LEU A 25 -1.76 -4.55 9.36
N ALA A 26 -2.16 -5.79 9.01
CA ALA A 26 -1.24 -6.92 8.97
C ALA A 26 -0.12 -6.72 7.93
N VAL A 27 -0.46 -6.25 6.73
CA VAL A 27 0.52 -5.96 5.67
C VAL A 27 1.41 -4.77 6.05
N ALA A 28 0.85 -3.73 6.68
CA ALA A 28 1.63 -2.59 7.16
C ALA A 28 2.69 -3.01 8.21
N ARG A 29 2.31 -3.84 9.20
CA ARG A 29 3.26 -4.37 10.20
C ARG A 29 4.35 -5.21 9.55
N HIS A 30 4.01 -6.03 8.56
CA HIS A 30 4.99 -6.82 7.83
C HIS A 30 5.99 -5.93 7.07
N GLY A 31 5.51 -4.91 6.37
CA GLY A 31 6.37 -3.93 5.68
C GLY A 31 7.30 -3.15 6.62
N LEU A 32 6.83 -2.83 7.83
CA LEU A 32 7.67 -2.23 8.87
C LEU A 32 8.77 -3.19 9.37
N ALA A 33 8.45 -4.48 9.55
CA ALA A 33 9.43 -5.49 9.93
C ALA A 33 10.50 -5.71 8.85
N GLU A 34 10.12 -5.64 7.57
CA GLU A 34 11.07 -5.64 6.46
C GLU A 34 11.95 -4.37 6.47
N ALA A 35 11.34 -3.20 6.65
CA ALA A 35 12.08 -1.93 6.75
C ALA A 35 13.12 -1.94 7.89
N ALA A 36 12.83 -2.63 8.99
CA ALA A 36 13.78 -2.80 10.10
C ALA A 36 14.99 -3.68 9.74
N ARG A 37 14.83 -4.63 8.80
CA ARG A 37 15.90 -5.51 8.30
C ARG A 37 16.69 -4.90 7.14
N THR A 38 16.08 -3.99 6.39
CA THR A 38 16.75 -3.28 5.29
C THR A 38 17.93 -2.47 5.84
N ARG A 39 19.10 -2.58 5.20
CA ARG A 39 20.37 -1.99 5.69
C ARG A 39 20.71 -0.63 5.05
N PRO A 40 20.37 -0.36 3.76
CA PRO A 40 20.53 0.97 3.17
C PRO A 40 19.48 1.95 3.73
N ASP A 41 19.91 3.03 4.37
CA ASP A 41 19.01 3.95 5.09
C ASP A 41 17.93 4.60 4.21
N GLY A 42 18.23 4.91 2.95
CA GLY A 42 17.25 5.45 2.01
C GLY A 42 16.09 4.49 1.71
N LEU A 43 16.39 3.19 1.58
CA LEU A 43 15.37 2.15 1.32
C LEU A 43 14.57 1.82 2.58
N ARG A 44 15.19 1.90 3.75
CA ARG A 44 14.49 1.78 5.05
C ARG A 44 13.44 2.85 5.23
N TYR A 45 13.78 4.11 4.94
CA TYR A 45 12.86 5.23 5.05
C TYR A 45 11.66 5.08 4.12
N ALA A 46 11.90 4.76 2.84
CA ALA A 46 10.83 4.54 1.87
C ALA A 46 9.90 3.39 2.26
N ALA A 47 10.46 2.26 2.73
CA ALA A 47 9.69 1.10 3.16
C ALA A 47 8.84 1.40 4.41
N ALA A 48 9.41 2.12 5.40
CA ALA A 48 8.67 2.56 6.58
C ALA A 48 7.54 3.53 6.22
N HIS A 49 7.78 4.46 5.29
CA HIS A 49 6.78 5.43 4.84
C HIS A 49 5.62 4.74 4.11
N LEU A 50 5.90 3.77 3.23
CA LEU A 50 4.86 2.97 2.57
C LEU A 50 4.03 2.18 3.57
N ALA A 51 4.67 1.58 4.58
CA ALA A 51 3.97 0.90 5.67
C ALA A 51 3.05 1.84 6.45
N ALA A 52 3.50 3.06 6.75
CA ALA A 52 2.68 4.08 7.41
C ALA A 52 1.46 4.49 6.58
N LEU A 53 1.62 4.72 5.28
CA LEU A 53 0.51 5.01 4.36
C LEU A 53 -0.53 3.88 4.33
N ARG A 54 -0.07 2.63 4.39
CA ARG A 54 -0.95 1.46 4.39
C ARG A 54 -1.73 1.33 5.70
N ALA A 55 -1.12 1.68 6.84
CA ALA A 55 -1.80 1.76 8.12
C ALA A 55 -2.84 2.89 8.15
N ALA A 56 -2.53 4.06 7.57
CA ALA A 56 -3.48 5.16 7.45
C ALA A 56 -4.68 4.79 6.56
N ALA A 57 -4.45 4.11 5.43
CA ALA A 57 -5.52 3.59 4.59
C ALA A 57 -6.41 2.57 5.33
N ALA A 58 -5.82 1.76 6.22
CA ALA A 58 -6.59 0.83 7.06
C ALA A 58 -7.53 1.55 8.02
N LEU A 59 -7.07 2.65 8.63
CA LEU A 59 -7.87 3.47 9.55
C LEU A 59 -9.02 4.17 8.85
N LEU A 60 -8.80 4.66 7.62
CA LEU A 60 -9.84 5.32 6.81
C LEU A 60 -10.90 4.34 6.27
N ALA A 61 -10.59 3.04 6.21
CA ALA A 61 -11.49 2.00 5.72
C ALA A 61 -12.31 1.32 6.83
N ALA A 62 -12.08 1.69 8.10
CA ALA A 62 -12.80 1.22 9.28
C ALA A 62 -13.91 2.21 9.65
#